data_AF-A0A6P5X9H3-F1
#
_entry.id   AF-A0A6P5X9H3-F1
#
_cell.length_a   1.000
_cell.length_b   1.000
_cell.length_c   1.000
_cell.angle_alpha   90.00
_cell.angle_beta   90.00
_cell.angle_gamma   90.00
#
_symmetry.space_group_name_H-M   'P 1'
#
loop_
_entity.id
_entity.type
_entity.pdbx_description
1 polymer ?
#
loop_
_entity_poly.entity_id
_entity_poly.type
_entity_poly.pdbx_seq_one_letter_code
_entity_poly.pdbx_strand_id
1 'polypeptide(L)'
;SEALARALQEKVAALLLLSQQEERHLLERNVNATLQKKIDELQRNLLQVTNEKVNALLELAQLKRKYQLLQEKISNDMKQGNVLAEVTTEELLIMKGMEDARGNEAEAQQNSTDFARMRIENASLKESMESVDHLTSTLHRLCLSLLKVTESVPSEVTDTNASEALDEIITEAKLVKTALGSSLPVSWSAEGVGESIGESMESEPGDMFEDSNCEKIDSVSAAGFEIVDLLILAAQILKERTRPCSC
;
A
#
# COMPACT_ATOMS: atom_id res chain seq x y z
N SER A 1 -40.02 -64.81 -24.19
CA SER A 1 -38.70 -64.23 -23.83
C SER A 1 -38.60 -62.74 -24.13
N GLU A 2 -39.22 -62.24 -25.20
CA GLU A 2 -39.12 -60.83 -25.62
C GLU A 2 -39.73 -59.79 -24.65
N ALA A 3 -40.88 -60.09 -24.03
CA ALA A 3 -41.51 -59.19 -23.05
C ALA A 3 -40.60 -58.93 -21.83
N LEU A 4 -39.85 -59.95 -21.40
CA LEU A 4 -38.88 -59.81 -20.30
C LEU A 4 -37.69 -58.94 -20.71
N ALA A 5 -37.17 -59.12 -21.92
CA ALA A 5 -36.07 -58.30 -22.44
C ALA A 5 -36.45 -56.82 -22.56
N ARG A 6 -37.67 -56.52 -23.05
CA ARG A 6 -38.20 -55.15 -23.09
C ARG A 6 -38.38 -54.56 -21.69
N ALA A 7 -38.99 -55.31 -20.77
CA ALA A 7 -39.15 -54.86 -19.39
C ALA A 7 -37.80 -54.58 -18.71
N LEU A 8 -36.78 -55.38 -19.00
CA LEU A 8 -35.43 -55.17 -18.49
C LEU A 8 -34.79 -53.90 -19.09
N GLN A 9 -34.94 -53.70 -20.40
CA GLN A 9 -34.46 -52.50 -21.08
C GLN A 9 -35.13 -51.22 -20.57
N GLU A 10 -36.46 -51.25 -20.38
CA GLU A 10 -37.23 -50.13 -19.81
C GLU A 10 -36.79 -49.82 -18.37
N LYS A 11 -36.55 -50.83 -17.55
CA LYS A 11 -36.03 -50.64 -16.19
C LYS A 11 -34.63 -50.03 -16.19
N VAL A 12 -33.74 -50.48 -17.06
CA VAL A 12 -32.39 -49.91 -17.20
C VAL A 12 -32.46 -48.45 -17.65
N ALA A 13 -33.32 -48.14 -18.64
CA ALA A 13 -33.53 -46.77 -19.09
C ALA A 13 -34.10 -45.87 -17.97
N ALA A 14 -35.07 -46.38 -17.20
CA ALA A 14 -35.63 -45.66 -16.06
C ALA A 14 -34.59 -45.39 -14.97
N LEU A 15 -33.75 -46.37 -14.63
CA LEU A 15 -32.68 -46.21 -13.64
C LEU A 15 -31.59 -45.22 -14.10
N LEU A 16 -31.22 -45.23 -15.39
CA LEU A 16 -30.28 -44.26 -15.95
C LEU A 16 -30.82 -42.82 -15.85
N LEU A 17 -32.11 -42.65 -16.15
CA LEU A 17 -32.76 -41.34 -16.06
C LEU A 17 -32.87 -40.86 -14.62
N LEU A 18 -33.21 -41.76 -13.68
CA LEU A 18 -33.24 -41.47 -12.25
C LEU A 18 -31.86 -41.06 -11.73
N SER A 19 -30.81 -41.81 -12.11
CA SER A 19 -29.42 -41.51 -11.74
C SER A 19 -28.98 -40.12 -12.23
N GLN A 20 -29.29 -39.78 -13.48
CA GLN A 20 -28.96 -38.45 -14.02
C GLN A 20 -29.75 -37.33 -13.33
N GLN A 21 -31.00 -37.58 -12.95
CA GLN A 21 -31.81 -36.61 -12.21
C GLN A 21 -31.27 -36.38 -10.80
N GLU A 22 -30.85 -37.44 -10.10
CA GLU A 22 -30.21 -37.35 -8.79
C GLU A 22 -28.90 -36.55 -8.85
N GLU A 23 -28.06 -36.78 -9.85
CA GLU A 23 -26.82 -36.02 -10.07
C GLU A 23 -27.09 -34.52 -10.28
N ARG A 24 -28.05 -34.17 -11.15
CA ARG A 24 -28.44 -32.76 -11.36
C ARG A 24 -28.96 -32.11 -10.07
N HIS A 25 -29.79 -32.82 -9.32
CA HIS A 25 -30.32 -32.31 -8.05
C HIS A 25 -29.24 -32.12 -6.98
N LEU A 26 -28.18 -32.92 -6.99
CA LEU A 26 -27.04 -32.74 -6.09
C LEU A 26 -26.20 -31.52 -6.51
N LEU A 27 -25.91 -31.39 -7.81
CA LEU A 27 -25.19 -30.24 -8.36
C LEU A 27 -25.92 -28.92 -8.09
N GLU A 28 -27.23 -28.87 -8.33
CA GLU A 28 -28.06 -27.71 -8.06
C GLU A 28 -28.02 -27.31 -6.58
N ARG A 29 -28.13 -28.27 -5.67
CA ARG A 29 -28.01 -28.02 -4.22
C ARG A 29 -26.62 -27.48 -3.84
N ASN A 30 -25.55 -28.05 -4.40
CA ASN A 30 -24.19 -27.61 -4.10
C ASN A 30 -23.91 -26.18 -4.61
N VAL A 31 -24.38 -25.87 -5.82
CA VAL A 31 -24.29 -24.52 -6.39
C VAL A 31 -25.08 -23.54 -5.53
N ASN A 32 -26.33 -23.87 -5.19
CA ASN A 32 -27.17 -23.02 -4.34
C ASN A 32 -26.55 -22.80 -2.95
N ALA A 33 -25.99 -23.83 -2.32
CA ALA A 33 -25.29 -23.70 -1.03
C ALA A 33 -24.06 -22.78 -1.12
N THR A 34 -23.29 -22.89 -2.21
CA THR A 34 -22.13 -22.03 -2.47
C THR A 34 -22.54 -20.58 -2.68
N LEU A 35 -23.60 -20.35 -3.48
CA LEU A 35 -24.16 -19.02 -3.72
C LEU A 35 -24.69 -18.40 -2.43
N GLN A 36 -25.42 -19.17 -1.62
CA GLN A 36 -25.93 -18.69 -0.33
C GLN A 36 -24.79 -18.29 0.61
N LYS A 37 -23.74 -19.11 0.71
CA LYS A 37 -22.55 -18.76 1.51
C LYS A 37 -21.89 -17.46 1.03
N LYS A 38 -21.83 -17.24 -0.28
CA LYS A 38 -21.29 -16.00 -0.87
C LYS A 38 -22.17 -14.79 -0.59
N ILE A 39 -23.50 -14.94 -0.64
CA ILE A 39 -24.44 -13.89 -0.25
C ILE A 39 -24.23 -13.50 1.22
N ASP A 40 -24.16 -14.48 2.13
CA ASP A 40 -24.00 -14.23 3.56
C ASP A 40 -22.64 -13.58 3.88
N GLU A 41 -21.58 -13.96 3.16
CA GLU A 41 -20.25 -13.35 3.26
C GLU A 41 -20.25 -11.90 2.79
N LEU A 42 -20.85 -11.61 1.63
CA LEU A 42 -20.98 -10.25 1.11
C LEU A 42 -21.80 -9.35 2.04
N GLN A 43 -22.89 -9.88 2.61
CA GLN A 43 -23.71 -9.15 3.58
C GLN A 43 -22.93 -8.80 4.85
N ARG A 44 -22.11 -9.72 5.37
CA ARG A 44 -21.22 -9.44 6.51
C ARG A 44 -20.17 -8.38 6.19
N ASN A 45 -19.51 -8.49 5.05
CA ASN A 45 -18.48 -7.52 4.62
C ASN A 45 -19.08 -6.12 4.46
N LEU A 46 -20.27 -6.03 3.84
CA LEU A 46 -20.96 -4.75 3.69
C LEU A 46 -21.29 -4.11 5.04
N LEU A 47 -21.77 -4.90 6.00
CA LEU A 47 -22.07 -4.41 7.34
C LEU A 47 -20.80 -3.90 8.04
N GLN A 48 -19.71 -4.65 7.95
CA GLN A 48 -18.42 -4.27 8.55
C GLN A 48 -17.88 -2.96 7.96
N VAL A 49 -17.75 -2.88 6.64
CA VAL A 49 -17.24 -1.69 5.95
C VAL A 49 -18.10 -0.46 6.24
N THR A 50 -19.43 -0.65 6.36
CA THR A 50 -20.34 0.44 6.72
C THR A 50 -20.07 0.93 8.14
N ASN A 51 -19.89 0.02 9.11
CA ASN A 51 -19.61 0.38 10.50
C ASN A 51 -18.26 1.10 10.63
N GLU A 52 -17.21 0.56 10.00
CA GLU A 52 -15.88 1.18 9.98
C GLU A 52 -15.92 2.59 9.36
N LYS A 53 -16.64 2.77 8.25
CA LYS A 53 -16.83 4.07 7.63
C LYS A 53 -17.57 5.06 8.53
N VAL A 54 -18.61 4.61 9.24
CA VAL A 54 -19.34 5.46 10.19
C VAL A 54 -18.43 5.90 11.34
N ASN A 55 -17.62 5.00 11.87
CA ASN A 55 -16.66 5.32 12.94
C ASN A 55 -15.60 6.33 12.46
N ALA A 56 -15.02 6.12 11.27
CA ALA A 56 -14.05 7.05 10.70
C ALA A 56 -14.65 8.45 10.47
N LEU A 57 -15.90 8.53 9.97
CA LEU A 57 -16.61 9.80 9.81
C LEU A 57 -16.87 10.49 11.16
N LEU A 58 -17.17 9.72 12.21
CA LEU A 58 -17.39 10.22 13.56
C LEU A 58 -16.09 10.80 14.15
N GLU A 59 -14.97 10.10 14.01
CA GLU A 59 -13.66 10.59 14.43
C GLU A 59 -13.24 11.84 13.66
N LEU A 60 -13.45 11.87 12.34
CA LEU A 60 -13.19 13.04 11.50
C LEU A 60 -13.99 14.27 11.96
N ALA A 61 -15.27 14.08 12.27
CA ALA A 61 -16.12 15.14 12.78
C ALA A 61 -15.62 15.68 14.13
N GLN A 62 -15.18 14.79 15.03
CA GLN A 62 -14.59 15.18 16.31
C GLN A 62 -13.28 15.94 16.15
N LEU A 63 -12.40 15.47 15.26
CA LEU A 63 -11.12 16.12 14.99
C LEU A 63 -11.31 17.53 14.40
N LYS A 64 -12.24 17.68 13.45
CA LYS A 64 -12.59 18.97 12.87
C LYS A 64 -13.07 19.97 13.93
N ARG A 65 -13.89 19.51 14.89
CA ARG A 65 -14.34 20.34 16.03
C ARG A 65 -13.17 20.77 16.92
N LYS A 66 -12.25 19.86 17.26
CA LYS A 66 -11.05 20.17 18.06
C LYS A 66 -10.16 21.18 17.37
N TYR A 67 -9.95 21.03 16.05
CA TYR A 67 -9.17 21.97 15.25
C TYR A 67 -9.77 23.38 15.27
N GLN A 68 -11.09 23.49 15.07
CA GLN A 68 -11.79 24.79 15.13
C GLN A 68 -11.63 25.48 16.49
N LEU A 69 -11.79 24.72 17.59
CA LEU A 69 -11.58 25.25 18.94
C LEU A 69 -10.15 25.74 19.17
N LEU A 70 -9.16 24.99 18.66
CA LEU A 70 -7.76 25.39 18.77
C LEU A 70 -7.45 26.63 17.93
N GLN A 71 -8.01 26.71 16.72
CA GLN A 71 -7.88 27.87 15.84
C GLN A 71 -8.49 29.13 16.47
N GLU A 72 -9.65 29.02 17.11
CA GLU A 72 -10.29 30.12 17.84
C GLU A 72 -9.45 30.56 19.04
N LYS A 73 -8.92 29.60 19.82
CA LYS A 73 -8.03 29.89 20.96
C LYS A 73 -6.80 30.68 20.51
N ILE A 74 -6.11 30.23 19.45
CA ILE A 74 -4.95 30.93 18.90
C ILE A 74 -5.32 32.34 18.42
N SER A 75 -6.49 32.51 17.78
CA SER A 75 -6.97 33.84 17.37
C SER A 75 -7.25 34.77 18.55
N ASN A 76 -7.74 34.23 19.66
CA ASN A 76 -8.02 35.00 20.87
C ASN A 76 -6.75 35.34 21.67
N ASP A 77 -5.79 34.41 21.76
CA ASP A 77 -4.50 34.64 22.41
C ASP A 77 -3.72 35.78 21.69
N MET A 78 -3.77 35.84 20.36
CA MET A 78 -3.19 36.95 19.58
C MET A 78 -3.89 38.30 19.83
N LYS A 79 -5.19 38.30 20.15
CA LYS A 79 -5.92 39.53 20.48
C LYS A 79 -5.66 40.00 21.91
N GLN A 80 -5.45 39.10 22.86
CA GLN A 80 -5.07 39.45 24.24
C GLN A 80 -3.62 39.90 24.36
N GLY A 81 -2.70 39.33 23.58
CA GLY A 81 -1.29 39.77 23.54
C GLY A 81 -1.09 41.21 23.03
N ASN A 82 -2.11 41.81 22.41
CA ASN A 82 -2.05 43.16 21.87
C ASN A 82 -2.58 44.25 22.84
N VAL A 83 -3.09 43.88 24.02
CA VAL A 83 -3.66 44.84 25.00
C VAL A 83 -2.60 45.35 26.01
N LEU A 84 -1.38 44.81 26.00
CA LEU A 84 -0.30 45.17 26.93
C LEU A 84 0.94 45.79 26.24
N ALA A 85 0.78 46.39 25.06
CA ALA A 85 1.89 46.97 24.30
C ALA A 85 1.62 48.40 23.79
N GLU A 86 0.76 49.16 24.47
CA GLU A 86 0.52 50.57 24.16
C GLU A 86 0.98 51.47 25.32
N VAL A 87 2.26 51.38 25.68
CA VAL A 87 2.95 52.45 26.43
C VAL A 87 4.38 52.61 25.88
N THR A 88 4.58 53.77 25.25
CA THR A 88 5.83 54.50 24.98
C THR A 88 6.83 53.93 23.99
N THR A 89 6.87 54.60 22.84
CA THR A 89 7.66 54.36 21.61
C THR A 89 9.07 54.96 21.62
N GLU A 90 9.73 55.14 22.75
CA GLU A 90 11.08 55.72 22.78
C GLU A 90 11.93 54.94 23.79
N GLU A 91 12.65 53.91 23.33
CA GLU A 91 13.89 53.31 23.93
C GLU A 91 14.20 51.86 23.50
N LEU A 92 13.52 51.28 22.50
CA LEU A 92 13.68 49.86 22.16
C LEU A 92 14.81 49.55 21.14
N LEU A 93 16.00 50.11 21.36
CA LEU A 93 17.22 49.77 20.59
C LEU A 93 18.33 49.14 21.45
N ILE A 94 18.08 48.88 22.75
CA ILE A 94 19.10 48.29 23.64
C ILE A 94 18.59 47.05 24.42
N MET A 95 17.34 46.62 24.27
CA MET A 95 16.81 45.39 24.91
C MET A 95 16.53 44.24 23.94
N LYS A 96 17.39 44.05 22.92
CA LYS A 96 17.41 42.81 22.11
C LYS A 96 18.47 41.81 22.58
N GLY A 97 18.85 41.88 23.85
CA GLY A 97 19.81 40.97 24.47
C GLY A 97 19.34 40.55 25.84
N MET A 98 18.91 39.29 25.94
CA MET A 98 19.00 38.41 27.11
C MET A 98 18.45 38.94 28.45
N GLU A 99 17.25 38.50 28.80
CA GLU A 99 16.76 38.13 30.16
C GLU A 99 15.33 37.57 29.90
N ASP A 100 15.06 36.28 30.06
CA ASP A 100 14.94 35.65 31.37
C ASP A 100 15.50 34.23 31.41
N ALA A 101 16.52 34.09 32.25
CA ALA A 101 17.06 32.85 32.79
C ALA A 101 16.58 32.72 34.24
N ARG A 102 15.41 32.12 34.48
CA ARG A 102 15.05 31.68 35.84
C ARG A 102 14.07 30.49 35.86
N GLY A 103 14.64 29.31 35.67
CA GLY A 103 14.07 28.02 36.08
C GLY A 103 13.91 27.01 34.94
N ASN A 104 14.78 25.98 34.92
CA ASN A 104 14.83 24.83 34.00
C ASN A 104 15.30 25.10 32.55
N GLU A 105 16.58 25.46 32.39
CA GLU A 105 17.19 25.70 31.07
C GLU A 105 17.59 24.42 30.31
N ALA A 106 17.87 23.32 31.01
CA ALA A 106 18.28 22.06 30.37
C ALA A 106 17.15 21.40 29.54
N GLU A 107 15.90 21.50 30.01
CA GLU A 107 14.72 20.92 29.34
C GLU A 107 14.20 21.81 28.19
N ALA A 108 14.28 23.14 28.33
CA ALA A 108 13.85 24.08 27.30
C ALA A 108 14.77 24.08 26.06
N GLN A 109 16.09 23.91 26.27
CA GLN A 109 17.03 23.76 25.16
C GLN A 109 16.92 22.40 24.47
N GLN A 110 16.72 21.30 25.21
CA GLN A 110 16.43 19.99 24.62
C GLN A 110 15.19 20.05 23.72
N ASN A 111 14.09 20.60 24.21
CA ASN A 111 12.85 20.74 23.42
C ASN A 111 13.03 21.64 22.18
N SER A 112 13.87 22.68 22.24
CA SER A 112 14.16 23.55 21.08
C SER A 112 15.07 22.88 20.05
N THR A 113 16.08 22.12 20.48
CA THR A 113 16.95 21.34 19.59
C THR A 113 16.21 20.15 19.00
N ASP A 114 15.36 19.50 19.78
CA ASP A 114 14.49 18.41 19.35
C ASP A 114 13.41 18.93 18.41
N PHE A 115 12.91 20.15 18.62
CA PHE A 115 12.01 20.81 17.67
C PHE A 115 12.70 21.17 16.35
N ALA A 116 13.97 21.61 16.38
CA ALA A 116 14.75 21.86 15.17
C ALA A 116 15.07 20.55 14.43
N ARG A 117 15.47 19.51 15.16
CA ARG A 117 15.70 18.15 14.65
C ARG A 117 14.43 17.57 14.03
N MET A 118 13.30 17.69 14.73
CA MET A 118 11.99 17.24 14.26
C MET A 118 11.56 18.03 13.02
N ARG A 119 11.85 19.33 12.91
CA ARG A 119 11.58 20.09 11.68
C ARG A 119 12.41 19.63 10.49
N ILE A 120 13.67 19.25 10.72
CA ILE A 120 14.55 18.69 9.68
C ILE A 120 14.04 17.31 9.26
N GLU A 121 13.69 16.45 10.21
CA GLU A 121 13.12 15.13 9.92
C GLU A 121 11.78 15.24 9.19
N ASN A 122 10.89 16.14 9.62
CA ASN A 122 9.61 16.36 8.96
C ASN A 122 9.78 16.90 7.52
N ALA A 123 10.77 17.78 7.30
CA ALA A 123 11.14 18.22 5.96
C ALA A 123 11.69 17.07 5.09
N SER A 124 12.57 16.23 5.65
CA SER A 124 13.12 15.05 4.98
C SER A 124 12.04 14.01 4.65
N LEU A 125 11.13 13.73 5.59
CA LEU A 125 9.99 12.84 5.38
C LEU A 125 9.05 13.38 4.31
N LYS A 126 8.81 14.70 4.29
CA LYS A 126 7.99 15.34 3.27
C LYS A 126 8.63 15.24 1.89
N GLU A 127 9.95 15.47 1.77
CA GLU A 127 10.70 15.29 0.52
C GLU A 127 10.65 13.83 0.04
N SER A 128 10.80 12.87 0.95
CA SER A 128 10.67 11.44 0.65
C SER A 128 9.25 11.07 0.19
N MET A 129 8.22 11.62 0.84
CA MET A 129 6.82 11.40 0.44
C MET A 129 6.54 11.96 -0.97
N GLU A 130 7.00 13.17 -1.26
CA GLU A 130 6.89 13.77 -2.60
C GLU A 130 7.67 12.95 -3.67
N SER A 131 8.83 12.39 -3.31
CA SER A 131 9.60 11.48 -4.17
C SER A 131 8.85 10.17 -4.47
N VAL A 132 8.26 9.53 -3.46
CA VAL A 132 7.45 8.30 -3.62
C VAL A 132 6.18 8.57 -4.43
N ASP A 133 5.54 9.71 -4.26
CA ASP A 133 4.40 10.13 -5.07
C ASP A 133 4.78 10.31 -6.55
N HIS A 134 5.96 10.88 -6.82
CA HIS A 134 6.49 11.01 -8.18
C HIS A 134 6.79 9.64 -8.80
N LEU A 135 7.35 8.72 -8.02
CA LEU A 135 7.67 7.36 -8.42
C LEU A 135 6.41 6.55 -8.75
N THR A 136 5.38 6.68 -7.91
CA THR A 136 4.06 6.06 -8.11
C THR A 136 3.38 6.59 -9.36
N SER A 137 3.44 7.91 -9.60
CA SER A 137 2.89 8.55 -10.80
C SER A 137 3.59 8.07 -12.07
N THR A 138 4.92 7.93 -12.01
CA THR A 138 5.75 7.40 -13.10
C THR A 138 5.41 5.95 -13.41
N LEU A 139 5.28 5.11 -12.39
CA LEU A 139 4.87 3.72 -12.55
C LEU A 139 3.50 3.62 -13.22
N HIS A 140 2.52 4.41 -12.77
CA HIS A 140 1.20 4.44 -13.38
C HIS A 140 1.26 4.87 -14.85
N ARG A 141 2.04 5.91 -15.17
CA ARG A 141 2.29 6.36 -16.54
C ARG A 141 2.90 5.25 -17.40
N LEU A 142 3.88 4.51 -16.89
CA LEU A 142 4.50 3.40 -17.61
C LEU A 142 3.53 2.24 -17.85
N CYS A 143 2.71 1.89 -16.85
CA CYS A 143 1.64 0.90 -17.01
C CYS A 143 0.66 1.30 -18.13
N LEU A 144 0.24 2.57 -18.17
CA LEU A 144 -0.65 3.08 -19.21
C LEU A 144 0.03 3.12 -20.60
N SER A 145 1.29 3.52 -20.67
CA SER A 145 2.07 3.49 -21.92
C SER A 145 2.22 2.06 -22.45
N LEU A 146 2.48 1.10 -21.57
CA LEU A 146 2.59 -0.31 -21.95
C LEU A 146 1.23 -0.85 -22.44
N LEU A 147 0.14 -0.49 -21.77
CA LEU A 147 -1.22 -0.86 -22.18
C LEU A 147 -1.56 -0.28 -23.56
N LYS A 148 -1.16 0.97 -23.83
CA LYS A 148 -1.37 1.58 -25.16
C LYS A 148 -0.60 0.82 -26.24
N VAL A 149 0.62 0.36 -25.95
CA VAL A 149 1.38 -0.48 -26.88
C VAL A 149 0.66 -1.81 -27.09
N THR A 150 0.15 -2.46 -26.03
CA THR A 150 -0.58 -3.74 -26.18
C THR A 150 -1.87 -3.60 -26.99
N GLU A 151 -2.60 -2.51 -26.83
CA GLU A 151 -3.83 -2.20 -27.60
C GLU A 151 -3.54 -1.84 -29.08
N SER A 152 -2.33 -1.35 -29.39
CA SER A 152 -1.92 -1.01 -30.77
C SER A 152 -1.43 -2.21 -31.59
N VAL A 153 -1.19 -3.37 -30.96
CA VAL A 153 -0.68 -4.59 -31.59
C VAL A 153 -1.68 -5.40 -32.47
N PRO A 154 -3.01 -5.13 -32.57
CA PRO A 154 -3.86 -5.85 -33.53
C PRO A 154 -3.86 -5.26 -34.94
N SER A 155 -3.16 -4.14 -35.21
CA SER A 155 -3.11 -3.53 -36.56
C SER A 155 -1.69 -3.60 -37.13
N GLU A 156 -1.55 -4.46 -38.13
CA GLU A 156 -0.41 -4.53 -39.04
C GLU A 156 -0.08 -3.12 -39.58
N VAL A 157 1.21 -2.76 -39.60
CA VAL A 157 1.78 -1.45 -39.99
C VAL A 157 1.92 -0.43 -38.85
N THR A 158 2.95 -0.60 -37.99
CA THR A 158 3.99 0.40 -37.61
C THR A 158 4.93 -0.22 -36.54
N ASP A 159 5.83 -1.10 -36.93
CA ASP A 159 6.62 -1.93 -36.00
C ASP A 159 7.85 -1.24 -35.39
N THR A 160 8.33 -0.14 -35.99
CA THR A 160 9.54 0.57 -35.51
C THR A 160 9.24 1.46 -34.30
N ASN A 161 8.15 2.23 -34.34
CA ASN A 161 7.81 3.18 -33.27
C ASN A 161 7.36 2.47 -31.99
N ALA A 162 6.69 1.32 -32.09
CA ALA A 162 6.30 0.51 -30.94
C ALA A 162 7.51 -0.13 -30.26
N SER A 163 8.51 -0.55 -31.04
CA SER A 163 9.73 -1.14 -30.50
C SER A 163 10.60 -0.12 -29.75
N GLU A 164 10.73 1.10 -30.27
CA GLU A 164 11.43 2.21 -29.61
C GLU A 164 10.72 2.63 -28.31
N ALA A 165 9.39 2.76 -28.34
CA ALA A 165 8.59 3.07 -27.15
C ALA A 165 8.73 1.99 -26.06
N LEU A 166 8.81 0.71 -26.43
CA LEU A 166 9.05 -0.37 -25.48
C LEU A 166 10.45 -0.29 -24.86
N ASP A 167 11.47 0.15 -25.60
CA ASP A 167 12.82 0.37 -25.06
C ASP A 167 12.89 1.53 -24.08
N GLU A 168 12.19 2.63 -24.37
CA GLU A 168 12.00 3.74 -23.43
C GLU A 168 11.31 3.25 -22.15
N ILE A 169 10.22 2.49 -22.27
CA ILE A 169 9.50 1.92 -21.10
C ILE A 169 10.42 1.03 -20.26
N ILE A 170 11.23 0.16 -20.89
CA ILE A 170 12.14 -0.75 -20.17
C ILE A 170 13.24 0.03 -19.44
N THR A 171 13.82 1.02 -20.10
CA THR A 171 14.90 1.84 -19.49
C THR A 171 14.37 2.68 -18.35
N GLU A 172 13.18 3.27 -18.50
CA GLU A 172 12.54 4.05 -17.45
C GLU A 172 12.09 3.17 -16.27
N ALA A 173 11.54 1.98 -16.53
CA ALA A 173 11.19 1.03 -15.48
C ALA A 173 12.42 0.57 -14.67
N LYS A 174 13.59 0.41 -15.31
CA LYS A 174 14.86 0.14 -14.60
C LYS A 174 15.32 1.30 -13.72
N LEU A 175 15.07 2.55 -14.16
CA LEU A 175 15.34 3.73 -13.34
C LEU A 175 14.40 3.78 -12.13
N VAL A 176 13.11 3.49 -12.32
CA VAL A 176 12.11 3.36 -11.24
C VAL A 176 12.53 2.28 -10.25
N LYS A 177 13.00 1.12 -10.71
CA LYS A 177 13.51 0.04 -9.84
C LYS A 177 14.69 0.49 -8.97
N THR A 178 15.63 1.22 -9.56
CA THR A 178 16.79 1.77 -8.84
C THR A 178 16.34 2.83 -7.84
N ALA A 179 15.44 3.73 -8.24
CA ALA A 179 14.90 4.79 -7.40
C ALA A 179 14.13 4.22 -6.19
N LEU A 180 13.29 3.20 -6.40
CA LEU A 180 12.60 2.45 -5.35
C LEU A 180 13.59 1.87 -4.34
N GLY A 181 14.67 1.25 -4.81
CA GLY A 181 15.70 0.71 -3.92
C GLY A 181 16.44 1.77 -3.12
N SER A 182 16.69 2.95 -3.69
CA SER A 182 17.36 4.05 -2.98
C SER A 182 16.45 4.86 -2.06
N SER A 183 15.13 4.82 -2.26
CA SER A 183 14.15 5.59 -1.48
C SER A 183 13.72 4.88 -0.19
N LEU A 184 14.26 3.69 0.09
CA LEU A 184 13.97 2.92 1.30
C LEU A 184 14.84 3.42 2.46
N PRO A 185 14.26 3.82 3.61
CA PRO A 185 15.05 3.97 4.81
C PRO A 185 15.56 2.59 5.24
N VAL A 186 16.87 2.40 5.31
CA VAL A 186 17.57 1.20 5.85
C VAL A 186 17.35 1.05 7.37
N SER A 187 16.34 1.69 7.94
CA SER A 187 16.14 1.79 9.40
C SER A 187 14.66 1.84 9.74
N TRP A 188 13.92 0.83 9.31
CA TRP A 188 12.62 0.44 9.91
C TRP A 188 12.61 -1.08 10.10
N SER A 189 13.58 -1.59 10.86
CA SER A 189 13.40 -2.89 11.50
C SER A 189 12.55 -2.67 12.75
N ALA A 190 11.25 -2.95 12.64
CA ALA A 190 10.40 -3.07 13.81
C ALA A 190 10.79 -4.35 14.57
N GLU A 191 11.81 -4.26 15.42
CA GLU A 191 12.00 -5.16 16.55
C GLU A 191 10.90 -4.82 17.56
N GLY A 192 9.92 -5.71 17.67
CA GLY A 192 8.69 -5.49 18.44
C GLY A 192 8.18 -6.79 19.07
N VAL A 193 9.03 -7.37 19.93
CA VAL A 193 8.65 -8.12 21.15
C VAL A 193 7.65 -9.27 20.96
N GLY A 194 8.18 -10.44 20.59
CA GLY A 194 7.56 -11.73 20.92
C GLY A 194 8.09 -12.23 22.26
N GLU A 195 7.53 -11.72 23.36
CA GLU A 195 7.73 -12.26 24.70
C GLU A 195 7.10 -13.67 24.77
N SER A 196 7.90 -14.69 24.46
CA SER A 196 7.52 -16.09 24.72
C SER A 196 8.04 -16.49 26.09
N ILE A 197 7.21 -16.28 27.11
CA ILE A 197 7.29 -17.02 28.37
C ILE A 197 7.13 -18.51 28.05
N GLY A 198 8.15 -19.31 28.38
CA GLY A 198 8.07 -20.77 28.27
C GLY A 198 9.41 -21.51 28.40
N GLU A 199 9.88 -21.63 29.64
CA GLU A 199 10.73 -22.70 30.20
C GLU A 199 12.11 -23.06 29.61
N SER A 200 13.10 -22.97 30.50
CA SER A 200 14.47 -23.50 30.40
C SER A 200 14.54 -25.00 30.11
N MET A 201 15.51 -25.41 29.27
CA MET A 201 16.62 -26.30 29.65
C MET A 201 17.78 -26.19 28.64
N GLU A 202 19.00 -26.37 29.16
CA GLU A 202 20.32 -26.25 28.54
C GLU A 202 20.51 -27.04 27.23
N SER A 203 21.35 -26.54 26.30
CA SER A 203 22.61 -27.19 25.85
C SER A 203 23.33 -26.42 24.73
N GLU A 204 24.59 -26.07 25.02
CA GLU A 204 25.78 -25.83 24.17
C GLU A 204 25.86 -24.75 23.05
N PRO A 205 27.03 -24.06 22.93
CA PRO A 205 27.30 -23.08 21.89
C PRO A 205 27.94 -23.77 20.66
N GLY A 206 27.19 -23.82 19.56
CA GLY A 206 27.61 -24.45 18.32
C GLY A 206 27.48 -23.53 17.11
N ASP A 207 28.66 -23.14 16.63
CA ASP A 207 29.02 -22.73 15.27
C ASP A 207 28.78 -21.29 14.78
N MET A 208 29.87 -20.73 14.27
CA MET A 208 29.92 -19.44 13.59
C MET A 208 29.48 -19.60 12.13
N PHE A 209 29.03 -18.47 11.56
CA PHE A 209 28.78 -18.22 10.14
C PHE A 209 27.50 -18.82 9.56
N GLU A 210 26.44 -18.02 9.61
CA GLU A 210 26.04 -17.28 8.40
C GLU A 210 25.14 -16.12 8.87
N ASP A 211 25.72 -14.92 9.01
CA ASP A 211 24.94 -13.69 8.95
C ASP A 211 24.33 -13.64 7.54
N SER A 212 23.21 -14.34 7.39
CA SER A 212 22.32 -14.15 6.27
C SER A 212 21.88 -12.70 6.40
N ASN A 213 22.49 -11.83 5.60
CA ASN A 213 21.96 -10.52 5.23
C ASN A 213 20.62 -10.72 4.48
N CYS A 214 19.65 -11.36 5.12
CA CYS A 214 18.26 -11.08 4.88
C CYS A 214 18.06 -9.68 5.45
N GLU A 215 18.50 -8.68 4.69
CA GLU A 215 17.86 -7.38 4.69
C GLU A 215 16.40 -7.71 4.37
N LYS A 216 15.61 -7.89 5.43
CA LYS A 216 14.25 -8.37 5.35
C LYS A 216 13.44 -7.21 4.79
N ILE A 217 13.47 -7.10 3.46
CA ILE A 217 12.77 -6.08 2.70
C ILE A 217 11.32 -6.08 3.20
N ASP A 218 10.83 -4.92 3.63
CA ASP A 218 9.44 -4.79 4.07
C ASP A 218 8.49 -5.30 2.98
N SER A 219 7.39 -5.94 3.40
CA SER A 219 6.40 -6.53 2.51
C SER A 219 5.86 -5.54 1.46
N VAL A 220 5.73 -4.25 1.82
CA VAL A 220 5.30 -3.19 0.91
C VAL A 220 6.36 -2.91 -0.16
N SER A 221 7.63 -2.85 0.27
CA SER A 221 8.77 -2.64 -0.62
C SER A 221 8.96 -3.81 -1.58
N ALA A 222 8.82 -5.05 -1.09
CA ALA A 222 8.87 -6.26 -1.89
C ALA A 222 7.79 -6.25 -3.00
N ALA A 223 6.56 -5.90 -2.64
CA ALA A 223 5.47 -5.76 -3.62
C ALA A 223 5.76 -4.66 -4.67
N GLY A 224 6.37 -3.54 -4.26
CA GLY A 224 6.79 -2.49 -5.19
C GLY A 224 7.81 -2.96 -6.23
N PHE A 225 8.81 -3.74 -5.80
CA PHE A 225 9.78 -4.36 -6.69
C PHE A 225 9.16 -5.38 -7.64
N GLU A 226 8.26 -6.24 -7.15
CA GLU A 226 7.56 -7.23 -7.96
C GLU A 226 6.74 -6.59 -9.09
N ILE A 227 6.05 -5.48 -8.82
CA ILE A 227 5.25 -4.78 -9.84
C ILE A 227 6.13 -4.24 -10.96
N VAL A 228 7.29 -3.66 -10.62
CA VAL A 228 8.22 -3.13 -11.62
C VAL A 228 8.86 -4.26 -12.43
N ASP A 229 9.18 -5.38 -11.81
CA ASP A 229 9.71 -6.55 -12.51
C ASP A 229 8.70 -7.17 -13.47
N LEU A 230 7.42 -7.25 -13.07
CA LEU A 230 6.36 -7.70 -13.96
C LEU A 230 6.19 -6.76 -15.16
N LEU A 231 6.28 -5.44 -14.95
CA LEU A 231 6.20 -4.44 -16.01
C LEU A 231 7.35 -4.59 -17.02
N ILE A 232 8.58 -4.76 -16.53
CA ILE A 232 9.76 -4.99 -17.39
C ILE A 232 9.59 -6.29 -18.19
N LEU A 233 9.14 -7.36 -17.54
CA LEU A 233 8.90 -8.65 -18.20
C LEU A 233 7.83 -8.53 -19.29
N ALA A 234 6.71 -7.88 -19.00
CA ALA A 234 5.64 -7.67 -19.97
C ALA A 234 6.13 -6.87 -21.19
N ALA A 235 6.92 -5.81 -20.96
CA ALA A 235 7.52 -5.04 -22.06
C ALA A 235 8.51 -5.87 -22.90
N GLN A 236 9.29 -6.76 -22.29
CA GLN A 236 10.19 -7.66 -23.01
C GLN A 236 9.44 -8.69 -23.86
N ILE A 237 8.37 -9.29 -23.34
CA ILE A 237 7.52 -10.24 -24.08
C ILE A 237 6.88 -9.55 -25.29
N LEU A 238 6.37 -8.33 -25.11
CA LEU A 238 5.80 -7.54 -26.20
C LEU A 238 6.87 -7.18 -27.24
N LYS A 239 8.07 -6.80 -26.78
CA LYS A 239 9.19 -6.49 -27.67
C LYS A 239 9.61 -7.70 -28.50
N GLU A 240 9.62 -8.89 -27.90
CA GLU A 240 9.91 -10.14 -28.61
C GLU A 240 8.84 -10.45 -29.67
N ARG A 241 7.56 -10.17 -29.37
CA ARG A 241 6.45 -10.33 -30.32
C ARG A 241 6.52 -9.35 -31.51
N THR A 242 7.07 -8.16 -31.32
CA THR A 242 7.21 -7.14 -32.37
C THR A 242 8.48 -7.29 -33.22
N ARG A 243 9.38 -8.24 -32.91
CA ARG A 243 10.53 -8.50 -33.78
C ARG A 243 10.07 -9.20 -35.06
N PRO A 244 10.40 -8.68 -36.26
CA PRO A 244 10.11 -9.41 -37.49
C PRO A 244 10.87 -10.74 -37.48
N CYS A 245 10.17 -11.85 -37.73
CA CYS A 245 10.83 -13.14 -37.94
C CYS A 245 11.79 -13.02 -39.13
N SER A 246 13.09 -13.04 -38.86
CA SER A 246 14.12 -13.16 -39.87
C SER A 246 14.11 -14.58 -40.44
N CYS A 247 13.33 -14.81 -41.50
CA CYS A 247 13.48 -15.98 -42.37
C CYS A 247 14.46 -15.69 -43.50
#